data_AF-A0A5E7WJ93-F1
#
_entry.id   AF-A0A5E7WJ93-F1
#
_cell.length_a   1.000
_cell.length_b   1.000
_cell.length_c   1.000
_cell.angle_alpha   90.00
_cell.angle_beta   90.00
_cell.angle_gamma   90.00
#
_symmetry.space_group_name_H-M   'P 1'
#
loop_
_entity.id
_entity.type
_entity.pdbx_description
1 polymer ?
#
loop_
_entity_poly.entity_id
_entity_poly.type
_entity_poly.pdbx_seq_one_letter_code
_entity_poly.pdbx_strand_id
1 'polypeptide(L)' 'MSAELSPIVSEFETAEQAASYDRWFRAKVQASLDDPRPNVPHDQVMADMRSLLEAKRNKRDAG' A
#
# COMPACT_ATOMS: atom_id res chain seq x y z
N MET A 1 0.16 28.70 7.59
CA MET A 1 -1.15 28.54 6.94
C MET A 1 -0.92 27.64 5.76
N SER A 2 -1.38 26.40 5.86
CA SER A 2 -1.33 25.43 4.77
C SER A 2 -2.21 25.92 3.63
N ALA A 3 -1.67 26.00 2.42
CA ALA A 3 -2.48 26.29 1.26
C ALA A 3 -3.42 25.10 1.01
N GLU A 4 -4.73 25.33 1.09
CA GLU A 4 -5.73 24.35 0.74
C GLU A 4 -5.63 24.03 -0.76
N LEU A 5 -5.52 22.75 -1.09
CA LEU A 5 -5.44 22.27 -2.46
C LEU A 5 -6.85 21.90 -2.95
N SER A 6 -7.14 22.21 -4.22
CA SER A 6 -8.40 21.81 -4.84
C SER A 6 -8.47 20.29 -4.99
N PRO A 7 -9.60 19.64 -4.63
CA PRO A 7 -9.80 18.19 -4.80
C PRO A 7 -9.69 17.69 -6.25
N ILE A 8 -9.84 18.59 -7.22
CA ILE A 8 -9.69 18.26 -8.65
C ILE A 8 -8.20 18.12 -9.03
N VAL A 9 -7.33 18.85 -8.35
CA VAL A 9 -5.89 18.92 -8.66
C VAL A 9 -5.08 18.00 -7.75
N SER A 10 -5.55 17.75 -6.53
CA SER A 10 -4.83 16.98 -5.51
C SER A 10 -5.82 16.14 -4.69
N GLU A 11 -5.45 14.89 -4.42
CA GLU A 11 -6.13 14.01 -3.48
C GLU A 11 -5.91 14.40 -2.01
N PHE A 12 -4.91 15.25 -1.74
CA PHE A 12 -4.63 15.80 -0.41
C PHE A 12 -5.20 17.20 -0.26
N GLU A 13 -5.76 17.48 0.92
CA GLU A 13 -6.37 18.77 1.26
C GLU A 13 -5.34 19.89 1.40
N THR A 14 -4.10 19.56 1.74
CA THR A 14 -3.04 20.54 1.99
C THR A 14 -1.71 20.12 1.39
N ALA A 15 -0.87 21.11 1.06
CA ALA A 15 0.49 20.88 0.59
C ALA A 15 1.34 20.12 1.63
N GLU A 16 1.14 20.36 2.92
CA GLU A 16 1.87 19.68 3.99
C GLU A 16 1.47 18.20 4.10
N GLN A 17 0.19 17.86 3.92
CA GLN A 17 -0.24 16.46 3.86
C GLN A 17 0.38 15.74 2.66
N ALA A 18 0.35 16.37 1.48
CA ALA A 18 0.99 15.83 0.27
C ALA A 18 2.50 15.60 0.48
N ALA A 19 3.21 16.59 1.03
CA ALA A 19 4.64 16.48 1.32
C ALA A 19 4.96 15.43 2.40
N SER A 20 4.06 15.23 3.36
CA SER A 20 4.18 14.16 4.36
C SER A 20 4.04 12.78 3.71
N TYR A 21 3.02 12.60 2.87
CA TYR A 21 2.80 11.38 2.12
C TYR A 21 3.98 11.06 1.20
N ASP A 22 4.47 12.04 0.44
CA ASP A 22 5.60 11.88 -0.46
C ASP A 22 6.86 11.39 0.25
N ARG A 23 7.17 11.95 1.42
CA ARG A 23 8.32 11.52 2.24
C ARG A 23 8.16 10.08 2.71
N TRP A 24 6.99 9.73 3.22
CA TRP A 24 6.70 8.35 3.63
C TRP A 24 6.76 7.38 2.45
N PHE A 25 6.16 7.74 1.31
CA PHE A 25 6.10 6.90 0.12
C PHE A 25 7.49 6.63 -0.42
N ARG A 26 8.34 7.66 -0.55
CA ARG A 26 9.74 7.50 -0.97
C ARG A 26 10.54 6.60 -0.02
N ALA A 27 10.38 6.79 1.29
CA ALA A 27 11.03 5.94 2.29
C ALA A 27 10.57 4.47 2.17
N LYS A 28 9.27 4.24 1.95
CA LYS A 28 8.71 2.89 1.75
C LYS A 28 9.22 2.25 0.46
N VAL A 29 9.30 3.01 -0.63
CA VAL A 29 9.85 2.51 -1.91
C VAL A 29 11.33 2.15 -1.75
N GLN A 30 12.12 3.01 -1.11
CA GLN A 30 13.53 2.72 -0.87
C GLN A 30 13.71 1.45 -0.04
N ALA A 31 12.95 1.29 1.05
CA ALA A 31 12.98 0.08 1.87
C ALA A 31 12.61 -1.19 1.07
N SER A 32 11.69 -1.10 0.10
CA SER A 32 11.35 -2.21 -0.80
C SER A 32 12.45 -2.51 -1.83
N LEU A 33 13.17 -1.48 -2.31
CA LEU A 33 14.30 -1.66 -3.24
C LEU A 33 15.54 -2.22 -2.54
N ASP A 34 15.75 -1.85 -1.28
CA ASP A 34 16.86 -2.35 -0.45
C ASP A 34 16.62 -3.78 0.05
N ASP A 35 15.42 -4.34 -0.15
CA ASP A 35 15.09 -5.69 0.25
C ASP A 35 15.87 -6.71 -0.60
N PRO A 36 16.74 -7.55 0.00
CA PRO A 36 17.56 -8.49 -0.74
C PRO A 36 16.77 -9.70 -1.26
N ARG A 37 15.49 -9.84 -0.89
CA ARG A 37 14.67 -10.98 -1.31
C ARG A 37 14.42 -10.93 -2.81
N PRO A 38 14.43 -12.10 -3.49
CA PRO A 38 14.13 -12.15 -4.91
C PRO A 38 12.68 -11.74 -5.18
N ASN A 39 12.44 -11.22 -6.38
CA ASN A 39 11.09 -10.93 -6.84
C ASN A 39 10.23 -12.19 -6.84
N VAL A 40 8.98 -12.04 -6.38
CA VAL A 40 8.01 -13.13 -6.36
C VAL A 40 7.30 -13.20 -7.72
N PRO A 41 7.20 -14.37 -8.36
CA PRO A 41 6.43 -14.54 -9.60
C PRO A 41 4.95 -14.20 -9.40
N HIS A 42 4.30 -13.67 -10.43
CA HIS A 42 2.89 -13.30 -10.39
C HIS A 42 1.99 -14.46 -9.92
N ASP A 43 2.20 -15.67 -10.45
CA ASP A 43 1.40 -16.85 -10.12
C ASP A 43 1.48 -17.23 -8.63
N GLN A 44 2.67 -17.06 -8.03
CA GLN A 44 2.88 -17.30 -6.61
C GLN A 44 2.11 -16.29 -5.77
N VAL A 45 2.18 -14.99 -6.10
CA VAL A 45 1.40 -13.95 -5.39
C VAL A 45 -0.10 -14.26 -5.47
N MET A 46 -0.59 -14.68 -6.64
CA MET A 46 -2.00 -15.02 -6.81
C MET A 46 -2.41 -16.28 -6.03
N ALA A 47 -1.53 -17.26 -5.92
CA ALA A 47 -1.76 -18.45 -5.09
C ALA A 47 -1.85 -18.07 -3.61
N ASP A 48 -0.89 -17.30 -3.10
CA ASP A 48 -0.84 -16.86 -1.70
C ASP A 48 -2.09 -16.05 -1.33
N MET A 49 -2.53 -15.16 -2.23
CA MET A 49 -3.75 -14.37 -2.04
C MET A 49 -5.01 -15.23 -1.98
N ARG A 50 -5.15 -16.24 -2.85
CA ARG A 50 -6.28 -17.17 -2.81
C ARG A 50 -6.31 -17.95 -1.50
N SER A 51 -5.18 -18.49 -1.07
CA SER A 51 -5.07 -19.24 0.19
C SER A 51 -5.43 -18.37 1.40
N LEU A 52 -5.00 -17.10 1.41
CA LEU A 52 -5.33 -16.17 2.49
C LEU A 52 -6.84 -15.86 2.55
N LEU A 53 -7.49 -15.71 1.40
CA LEU A 53 -8.94 -15.47 1.33
C LEU A 53 -9.73 -16.69 1.78
N GLU A 54 -9.34 -17.89 1.37
CA GLU A 54 -9.96 -19.15 1.80
C GLU A 54 -9.82 -19.35 3.32
N ALA A 55 -8.64 -19.10 3.87
CA ALA A 55 -8.41 -19.19 5.31
C ALA A 55 -9.31 -18.21 6.09
N LYS A 56 -9.46 -16.97 5.60
CA LYS A 56 -10.36 -15.98 6.22
C LYS A 56 -11.83 -16.40 6.13
N ARG A 57 -12.25 -16.97 5.00
CA ARG A 57 -13.63 -17.44 4.81
C ARG A 57 -13.96 -18.61 5.73
N ASN A 58 -13.09 -19.62 5.77
CA ASN A 58 -13.27 -20.79 6.64
C ASN A 58 -13.34 -20.39 8.12
N LYS A 59 -12.53 -19.41 8.54
CA LYS A 59 -12.58 -18.87 9.90
C LYS A 59 -13.91 -18.17 10.22
N ARG A 60 -14.52 -17.50 9.25
CA ARG A 60 -15.82 -16.84 9.41
C ARG A 60 -16.97 -17.84 9.47
N ASP A 61 -16.89 -18.92 8.68
CA ASP A 61 -17.93 -19.94 8.60
C ASP A 61 -17.87 -20.94 9.78
N ALA A 62 -16.76 -20.96 10.53
CA ALA A 62 -16.56 -21.78 11.73
C ALA A 62 -16.93 -21.09 13.06
N GLY A 63 -17.43 -19.85 13.02
CA GLY A 63 -17.92 -19.09 14.17
C GLY A 63 -19.43 -18.92 14.12
#